data_AF-A0A952YA70-F1
#
_entry.id   AF-A0A952YA70-F1
#
_cell.length_a   1.000
_cell.length_b   1.000
_cell.length_c   1.000
_cell.angle_alpha   90.00
_cell.angle_beta   90.00
_cell.angle_gamma   90.00
#
_symmetry.space_group_name_H-M   'P 1'
#
loop_
_entity.id
_entity.type
_entity.pdbx_description
1 polymer ?
#
loop_
_entity_poly.entity_id
_entity_poly.type
_entity_poly.pdbx_seq_one_letter_code
_entity_poly.pdbx_strand_id
1 'polypeptide(L)' 'MPFMQAANPQAAPEILSMSPSGYPSADIRALLGHDEFHARHIGPTVSQEAAMLEALGFESRQALIRATVPP' A
#
# COMPACT_ATOMS: atom_id res chain seq x y z
N MET A 1 -35.79 -57.62 11.17
CA MET A 1 -34.46 -57.76 10.57
C MET A 1 -34.50 -57.09 9.20
N PRO A 2 -34.07 -55.83 9.07
CA PRO A 2 -32.66 -55.51 8.78
C PRO A 2 -32.15 -54.38 9.72
N PHE A 3 -31.00 -53.70 9.57
CA PHE A 3 -29.88 -53.73 8.61
C PHE A 3 -28.52 -53.80 9.36
N MET A 4 -27.41 -54.01 8.64
CA MET A 4 -26.06 -53.68 9.12
C MET A 4 -25.68 -52.27 8.66
N GLN A 5 -25.30 -51.38 9.58
CA GLN A 5 -24.70 -50.08 9.24
C GLN A 5 -23.26 -50.32 8.76
N ALA A 6 -22.99 -50.05 7.47
CA ALA A 6 -21.65 -50.15 6.92
C ALA A 6 -20.70 -49.12 7.55
N ALA A 7 -19.41 -49.48 7.65
CA ALA A 7 -18.38 -48.57 8.13
C ALA A 7 -18.28 -47.33 7.23
N ASN A 8 -18.32 -46.13 7.84
CA ASN A 8 -18.07 -44.88 7.14
C ASN A 8 -16.56 -44.72 6.91
N PRO A 9 -16.05 -44.75 5.67
CA PRO A 9 -14.67 -44.37 5.40
C PRO A 9 -14.59 -42.86 5.52
N GLN A 10 -14.12 -42.37 6.68
CA GLN A 10 -13.87 -40.95 6.87
C GLN A 10 -12.81 -40.50 5.87
N ALA A 11 -13.25 -39.85 4.79
CA ALA A 11 -12.37 -39.31 3.78
C ALA A 11 -11.38 -38.35 4.45
N ALA A 12 -10.09 -38.55 4.18
CA ALA A 12 -9.08 -37.60 4.58
C ALA A 12 -9.45 -36.21 4.01
N PRO A 13 -9.23 -35.11 4.76
CA PRO A 13 -9.42 -33.80 4.18
C PRO A 13 -8.44 -33.67 3.01
N GLU A 14 -8.97 -33.41 1.81
CA GLU A 14 -8.12 -32.93 0.73
C GLU A 14 -7.43 -31.67 1.25
N ILE A 15 -6.11 -31.75 1.40
CA ILE A 15 -5.29 -30.58 1.65
C ILE A 15 -5.38 -29.76 0.37
N LEU A 16 -6.35 -28.83 0.34
CA LEU A 16 -6.52 -27.89 -0.75
C LEU A 16 -5.14 -27.27 -0.97
N SER A 17 -4.54 -27.54 -2.13
CA SER A 17 -3.23 -27.02 -2.45
C SER A 17 -3.37 -25.51 -2.55
N MET A 18 -3.07 -24.83 -1.45
CA MET A 18 -3.02 -23.37 -1.35
C MET A 18 -1.80 -22.91 -2.13
N SER A 19 -1.89 -23.04 -3.45
CA SER A 19 -1.01 -22.37 -4.40
C SER A 19 -1.04 -20.89 -4.01
N PRO A 20 0.10 -20.28 -3.66
CA PRO A 20 0.10 -18.89 -3.21
C PRO A 20 -0.36 -18.00 -4.35
N SER A 21 -1.60 -17.52 -4.24
CA SER A 21 -2.27 -16.72 -5.27
C SER A 21 -1.54 -15.40 -5.49
N GLY A 22 -0.80 -15.32 -6.60
CA GLY A 22 -0.15 -14.11 -7.07
C GLY A 22 1.27 -13.92 -6.53
N TYR A 23 2.24 -13.92 -7.45
CA TYR A 23 3.57 -13.39 -7.17
C TYR A 23 3.46 -11.89 -6.81
N PRO A 24 3.93 -11.43 -5.63
CA PRO A 24 4.01 -10.02 -5.29
C PRO A 24 5.20 -9.36 -6.03
N SER A 25 5.17 -9.39 -7.36
CA SER A 25 6.31 -9.07 -8.22
C SER A 25 5.89 -8.31 -9.49
N ALA A 26 4.97 -7.36 -9.32
CA ALA A 26 4.65 -6.36 -10.34
C ALA A 26 5.33 -5.01 -10.03
N ASP A 27 5.25 -4.51 -8.80
CA ASP A 27 5.96 -3.30 -8.37
C ASP A 27 6.09 -3.25 -6.83
N ILE A 28 7.27 -2.89 -6.31
CA ILE A 28 7.48 -2.63 -4.87
C ILE A 28 6.66 -1.41 -4.41
N ARG A 29 6.39 -0.44 -5.30
CA ARG A 29 5.58 0.75 -5.01
C ARG A 29 4.18 0.40 -4.50
N ALA A 30 3.59 -0.69 -5.03
CA ALA A 30 2.28 -1.17 -4.60
C ALA A 30 2.28 -1.75 -3.17
N LEU A 31 3.40 -2.31 -2.71
CA LEU A 31 3.56 -2.84 -1.35
C LEU A 31 3.87 -1.75 -0.32
N LEU A 32 4.50 -0.64 -0.75
CA LEU A 32 4.95 0.42 0.15
C LEU A 32 3.88 1.45 0.53
N GLY A 33 2.67 1.40 -0.05
CA GLY A 33 1.56 2.30 0.30
C GLY A 33 1.93 3.79 0.21
N HIS A 34 2.82 4.13 -0.73
CA HIS A 34 3.64 5.34 -0.69
C HIS A 34 2.80 6.62 -0.62
N ASP A 35 1.68 6.64 -1.35
CA ASP A 35 0.79 7.80 -1.45
C ASP A 35 -0.06 7.98 -0.17
N GLU A 36 -0.54 6.88 0.45
CA GLU A 36 -1.25 6.93 1.74
C GLU A 36 -0.32 7.37 2.88
N PHE A 37 0.91 6.88 2.91
CA PHE A 37 1.88 7.28 3.94
C PHE A 37 2.24 8.77 3.80
N HIS A 38 2.57 9.24 2.60
CA HIS A 38 2.86 10.65 2.36
C HIS A 38 1.66 11.56 2.70
N ALA A 39 0.44 11.18 2.34
CA ALA A 39 -0.76 11.95 2.65
C ALA A 39 -1.07 12.03 4.17
N ARG A 40 -0.67 11.03 4.96
CA ARG A 40 -0.80 11.04 6.43
C ARG A 40 0.38 11.74 7.13
N HIS A 41 1.56 11.76 6.52
CA HIS A 41 2.79 12.26 7.12
C HIS A 41 3.06 13.74 6.83
N ILE A 42 2.74 14.21 5.61
CA ILE A 42 2.91 15.60 5.20
C ILE A 42 1.61 16.36 5.49
N GLY A 43 1.67 17.25 6.49
CA GLY A 43 0.50 18.01 6.93
C GLY A 43 -0.09 18.97 5.88
N PRO A 44 0.72 19.81 5.20
CA PRO A 44 0.20 20.70 4.16
C PRO A 44 -0.25 19.93 2.92
N THR A 45 -1.50 20.16 2.51
CA THR A 45 -1.98 19.77 1.17
C THR A 45 -1.31 20.59 0.07
N VAL A 46 -1.38 20.14 -1.19
CA VAL A 46 -0.81 20.85 -2.35
C VAL A 46 -1.30 22.31 -2.44
N SER A 47 -2.58 22.56 -2.17
CA SER A 47 -3.13 23.93 -2.18
C SER A 47 -2.63 24.79 -1.03
N GLN A 48 -2.34 24.20 0.13
CA GLN A 48 -1.73 24.89 1.26
C GLN A 48 -0.24 25.17 1.01
N GLU A 49 0.49 24.22 0.43
CA GLU A 49 1.88 24.43 -0.02
C GLU A 49 1.95 25.59 -1.03
N ALA A 50 1.04 25.65 -2.00
CA ALA A 50 0.96 26.74 -2.97
C ALA A 50 0.73 28.12 -2.29
N ALA A 51 -0.24 28.21 -1.38
CA ALA A 51 -0.50 29.45 -0.63
C ALA A 51 0.68 29.87 0.26
N MET A 52 1.39 28.92 0.86
CA MET A 52 2.62 29.18 1.63
C MET A 52 3.76 29.67 0.74
N LEU A 53 3.93 29.09 -0.45
CA LEU A 53 4.95 29.50 -1.42
C LEU A 53 4.67 30.91 -1.96
N GLU A 54 3.43 31.24 -2.27
CA GLU A 54 3.00 32.59 -2.65
C GLU A 54 3.29 33.61 -1.54
N ALA A 55 2.94 33.31 -0.29
CA ALA A 55 3.21 34.16 0.86
C ALA A 55 4.72 34.36 1.14
N LEU A 56 5.56 33.42 0.73
CA LEU A 56 7.03 33.51 0.79
C LEU A 56 7.66 34.14 -0.46
N GLY A 57 6.87 34.45 -1.50
CA GLY A 57 7.36 35.02 -2.76
C GLY A 57 8.07 34.03 -3.70
N PHE A 58 7.83 32.72 -3.56
CA PHE A 58 8.45 31.69 -4.39
C PHE A 58 7.45 31.05 -5.36
N GLU A 59 7.84 30.92 -6.63
CA GLU A 59 7.07 30.24 -7.68
C GLU A 59 6.93 28.72 -7.41
N SER A 60 7.89 28.11 -6.72
CA SER A 60 7.90 26.67 -6.46
C SER A 60 8.74 26.28 -5.24
N ARG A 61 8.44 25.11 -4.65
CA ARG A 61 9.26 24.50 -3.60
C ARG A 61 10.72 24.30 -4.02
N GLN A 62 10.98 24.03 -5.29
CA GLN A 62 12.34 23.89 -5.82
C GLN A 62 13.09 25.22 -5.91
N ALA A 63 12.40 26.34 -6.17
CA ALA A 63 12.99 27.67 -6.07
C ALA A 63 13.34 28.01 -4.61
N LEU A 64 12.43 27.73 -3.67
CA LEU A 64 12.68 27.89 -2.23
C LEU A 64 13.89 27.06 -1.77
N ILE A 65 13.98 25.78 -2.15
CA ILE A 65 15.12 24.91 -1.79
C ILE A 65 16.45 25.49 -2.30
N ARG A 66 16.52 25.91 -3.57
CA ARG A 66 17.74 26.52 -4.15
C ARG A 66 18.15 27.84 -3.49
N ALA A 67 17.19 28.61 -2.97
CA ALA A 67 17.47 29.83 -2.22
C ALA A 67 17.86 29.57 -0.75
N THR A 68 17.57 28.38 -0.23
CA THR A 68 17.77 28.02 1.19
C THR A 68 19.03 27.20 1.42
N VAL A 69 19.36 26.27 0.52
CA VAL A 69 20.45 25.30 0.69
C VAL A 69 21.69 25.79 -0.07
N PRO A 70 22.84 26.01 0.60
CA PRO A 70 24.10 26.32 -0.06
C PRO A 70 24.56 25.20 -1.02
N PRO A 71 25.34 25.53 -2.07
CA PRO A 71 25.90 24.55 -2.99
C PRO A 71 26.99 23.66 -2.37
#